data_AF-A0A9P0FJR4-F1
#
_entry.id   AF-A0A9P0FJR4-F1
#
_cell.length_a   1.000
_cell.length_b   1.000
_cell.length_c   1.000
_cell.angle_alpha   90.00
_cell.angle_beta   90.00
_cell.angle_gamma   90.00
#
_symmetry.space_group_name_H-M   'P 1'
#
loop_
_entity.id
_entity.type
_entity.pdbx_description
1 polymer ?
#
loop_
_entity_poly.entity_id
_entity_poly.type
_entity_poly.pdbx_seq_one_letter_code
_entity_poly.pdbx_strand_id
1 'polypeptide(L)'
;MRRAREKIKQDRDKHEEIKQKDRERYRKKKEEGLVMGIKDLSRRDQKAKRKEWRERAKRYRQKEKNNRLLNDMLQRNSPPPTPEQEIELPSTPPSTSRIASGKKLLGEIGRNGKKRKMT
;
A
#
# COMPACT_ATOMS: atom_id res chain seq x y z
N MET A 1 -3.46 -2.46 7.87
CA MET A 1 -3.42 -1.26 6.98
C MET A 1 -3.79 -1.54 5.52
N ARG A 2 -3.31 -2.62 4.88
CA ARG A 2 -3.61 -2.92 3.46
C ARG A 2 -5.11 -3.06 3.15
N ARG A 3 -5.83 -3.85 3.96
CA ARG A 3 -7.29 -4.06 3.82
C ARG A 3 -8.13 -2.78 3.94
N ALA A 4 -7.71 -1.83 4.77
CA ALA A 4 -8.42 -0.55 4.93
C ALA A 4 -8.30 0.34 3.68
N ARG A 5 -7.12 0.32 3.02
CA ARG A 5 -6.89 1.04 1.77
C ARG A 5 -7.67 0.44 0.60
N GLU A 6 -7.79 -0.89 0.59
CA GLU A 6 -8.58 -1.62 -0.41
C GLU A 6 -10.07 -1.29 -0.29
N LYS A 7 -10.62 -1.25 0.94
CA LYS A 7 -12.01 -0.82 1.20
C LYS A 7 -12.29 0.60 0.72
N ILE A 8 -11.39 1.54 1.00
CA ILE A 8 -11.52 2.94 0.54
C ILE A 8 -11.44 3.04 -0.99
N LYS A 9 -10.66 2.18 -1.65
CA LYS A 9 -10.55 2.15 -3.11
C LYS A 9 -11.80 1.56 -3.77
N GLN A 10 -12.50 0.66 -3.08
CA GLN A 10 -13.76 0.08 -3.54
C GLN A 10 -14.92 1.08 -3.44
N ASP A 11 -14.91 1.96 -2.43
CA ASP A 11 -15.88 3.04 -2.28
C ASP A 11 -15.52 4.24 -3.18
N ARG A 12 -16.24 4.43 -4.30
CA ARG A 12 -15.95 5.50 -5.27
C ARG A 12 -15.96 6.90 -4.65
N ASP A 13 -16.98 7.24 -3.88
CA ASP A 13 -17.16 8.59 -3.34
C ASP A 13 -16.07 8.96 -2.34
N LYS A 14 -15.71 8.03 -1.44
CA LYS A 14 -14.63 8.23 -0.47
C LYS A 14 -13.27 8.35 -1.16
N HIS A 15 -13.06 7.59 -2.24
CA HIS A 15 -11.84 7.68 -3.03
C HIS A 15 -11.72 9.04 -3.75
N GLU A 16 -12.82 9.55 -4.31
CA GLU A 16 -12.86 10.87 -4.93
C GLU A 16 -12.62 11.99 -3.91
N GLU A 17 -13.23 11.92 -2.72
CA GLU A 17 -13.03 12.89 -1.64
C GLU A 17 -11.57 12.97 -1.20
N ILE A 18 -10.89 11.82 -1.03
CA ILE A 18 -9.47 11.77 -0.67
C ILE A 18 -8.61 12.39 -1.77
N LYS A 19 -8.91 12.10 -3.04
CA LYS A 19 -8.18 12.72 -4.17
C LYS A 19 -8.32 14.24 -4.18
N GLN A 20 -9.51 14.76 -3.87
CA GLN A 20 -9.71 16.22 -3.79
C GLN A 20 -8.91 16.82 -2.65
N LYS A 21 -9.00 16.24 -1.44
CA LYS A 21 -8.21 16.70 -0.28
C LYS A 21 -6.70 16.68 -0.56
N ASP A 22 -6.20 15.66 -1.25
CA ASP A 22 -4.78 15.58 -1.62
C ASP A 22 -4.39 16.66 -2.64
N ARG A 23 -5.25 16.97 -3.61
CA ARG A 23 -5.02 18.08 -4.56
C ARG A 23 -4.98 19.42 -3.84
N GLU A 24 -5.89 19.67 -2.92
CA GLU A 24 -5.94 20.90 -2.12
C GLU A 24 -4.69 21.05 -1.25
N ARG A 25 -4.28 19.98 -0.56
CA ARG A 25 -3.03 19.96 0.21
C ARG A 25 -1.82 20.23 -0.66
N TYR A 26 -1.77 19.66 -1.85
CA TYR A 26 -0.68 19.89 -2.79
C TYR A 26 -0.65 21.34 -3.28
N ARG A 27 -1.81 21.90 -3.64
CA ARG A 27 -1.95 23.30 -4.04
C ARG A 27 -1.47 24.23 -2.91
N LYS A 28 -1.92 24.00 -1.68
CA LYS A 28 -1.50 24.78 -0.50
C LYS A 28 0.02 24.73 -0.31
N LYS A 29 0.63 23.54 -0.38
CA LYS A 29 2.10 23.41 -0.29
C LYS A 29 2.86 24.10 -1.42
N LYS A 30 2.26 24.17 -2.60
CA LYS A 30 2.83 24.86 -3.76
C LYS A 30 2.75 26.38 -3.58
N GLU A 31 1.61 26.88 -3.08
CA GLU A 31 1.41 28.30 -2.74
C GLU A 31 2.36 28.74 -1.62
N GLU A 32 2.54 27.92 -0.59
CA GLU A 32 3.48 28.16 0.51
C GLU A 32 4.97 28.01 0.11
N GLY A 33 5.26 27.56 -1.12
CA GLY A 33 6.63 27.37 -1.62
C GLY A 33 7.35 26.12 -1.10
N LEU A 34 6.69 25.27 -0.30
CA LEU A 34 7.25 24.00 0.19
C LEU A 34 7.45 22.98 -0.95
N VAL A 35 6.74 23.13 -2.06
CA VAL A 35 6.87 22.29 -3.25
C VAL A 35 7.19 23.15 -4.46
N MET A 36 8.43 23.04 -4.94
CA MET A 36 8.89 23.72 -6.14
C MET A 36 8.80 22.83 -7.37
N GLY A 37 8.49 23.44 -8.52
CA GLY A 37 8.59 22.78 -9.81
C GLY A 37 10.05 22.56 -10.19
N ILE A 38 10.31 21.57 -11.06
CA ILE A 38 11.68 21.34 -11.54
C ILE A 38 12.28 22.55 -12.26
N LYS A 39 11.46 23.36 -12.93
CA LYS A 39 11.91 24.57 -13.62
C LYS A 39 12.42 25.64 -12.65
N ASP A 40 11.86 25.66 -11.44
CA ASP A 40 12.14 26.65 -10.42
C ASP A 40 13.36 26.25 -9.56
N LEU A 41 13.79 24.98 -9.64
CA LEU A 41 14.99 24.50 -8.96
C LEU A 41 16.27 25.06 -9.59
N SER A 42 17.34 25.19 -8.79
CA SER A 42 18.68 25.47 -9.30
C SER A 42 19.14 24.39 -10.29
N ARG A 43 20.01 24.75 -11.25
CA ARG A 43 20.55 23.81 -12.25
C ARG A 43 21.19 22.57 -11.61
N ARG A 44 21.83 22.73 -10.44
CA ARG A 44 22.44 21.62 -9.69
C ARG A 44 21.37 20.64 -9.18
N ASP A 45 20.30 21.15 -8.60
CA ASP A 45 19.21 20.34 -8.06
C ASP A 45 18.37 19.71 -9.16
N GLN A 46 18.16 20.42 -10.28
CA GLN A 46 17.57 19.84 -11.48
C GLN A 46 18.37 18.63 -11.96
N LYS A 47 19.71 18.75 -12.03
CA LYS A 47 20.58 17.64 -12.43
C LYS A 47 20.47 16.46 -11.45
N ALA A 48 20.47 16.75 -10.14
CA ALA A 48 20.31 15.72 -9.11
C ALA A 48 18.96 14.99 -9.22
N LYS A 49 17.86 15.74 -9.35
CA LYS A 49 16.51 15.17 -9.55
C LYS A 49 16.39 14.34 -10.82
N ARG A 50 16.94 14.81 -11.94
CA ARG A 50 16.96 14.03 -13.19
C ARG A 50 17.80 12.75 -13.06
N LYS A 51 18.92 12.78 -12.34
CA LYS A 51 19.71 11.58 -12.03
C LYS A 51 18.88 10.59 -11.21
N GLU A 52 18.23 11.08 -10.15
CA GLU A 52 17.34 10.29 -9.29
C GLU A 52 16.20 9.64 -10.10
N TRP A 53 15.58 10.38 -11.03
CA TRP A 53 14.55 9.87 -11.92
C TRP A 53 15.06 8.78 -12.86
N ARG A 54 16.25 8.96 -13.45
CA ARG A 54 16.87 7.92 -14.29
C ARG A 54 17.12 6.63 -13.51
N GLU A 55 17.61 6.73 -12.28
CA GLU A 55 17.83 5.56 -11.42
C GLU A 55 16.52 4.87 -11.04
N ARG A 56 15.47 5.63 -10.72
CA ARG A 56 14.15 5.04 -10.45
C ARG A 56 13.58 4.35 -11.69
N ALA A 57 13.68 4.98 -12.86
CA ALA A 57 13.21 4.40 -14.11
C ALA A 57 13.96 3.10 -14.45
N LYS A 58 15.29 3.07 -14.23
CA LYS A 58 16.11 1.86 -14.38
C LYS A 58 15.63 0.75 -13.44
N ARG A 59 15.44 1.05 -12.15
CA ARG A 59 14.93 0.09 -11.16
C ARG A 59 13.54 -0.45 -11.51
N TYR A 60 12.63 0.43 -11.94
CA TYR A 60 11.29 0.03 -12.36
C TYR A 60 11.34 -0.93 -13.55
N ARG A 61 12.09 -0.59 -14.62
CA ARG A 61 12.25 -1.47 -15.78
C ARG A 61 12.88 -2.81 -15.43
N GLN A 62 13.87 -2.82 -14.54
CA GLN A 62 14.48 -4.06 -14.06
C GLN A 62 13.48 -4.91 -13.29
N LYS A 63 12.68 -4.31 -12.41
CA LYS A 63 11.62 -5.00 -11.67
C LYS A 63 10.60 -5.62 -12.62
N GLU A 64 10.15 -4.88 -13.61
CA GLU A 64 9.21 -5.39 -14.63
C GLU A 64 9.80 -6.57 -15.41
N LYS A 65 11.08 -6.49 -15.81
CA LYS A 65 11.77 -7.60 -16.47
C LYS A 65 11.83 -8.84 -15.58
N ASN A 66 12.19 -8.69 -14.31
CA ASN A 66 12.29 -9.79 -13.35
C ASN A 66 10.91 -10.42 -13.09
N ASN A 67 9.86 -9.61 -12.96
CA ASN A 67 8.50 -10.10 -12.77
C ASN A 67 8.01 -10.92 -13.97
N ARG A 68 8.31 -10.46 -15.19
CA ARG A 68 7.98 -11.21 -16.42
C ARG A 68 8.70 -12.55 -16.46
N LEU A 69 10.01 -12.56 -16.18
CA LEU A 69 10.81 -13.79 -16.13
C LEU A 69 10.26 -14.77 -15.08
N LEU A 70 9.94 -14.27 -13.88
CA LEU A 70 9.37 -15.08 -12.82
C LEU A 70 8.04 -15.69 -13.24
N ASN A 71 7.15 -14.90 -13.85
CA ASN A 71 5.85 -15.40 -14.31
C ASN A 71 6.01 -16.47 -15.40
N ASP A 72 6.90 -16.26 -16.37
CA ASP A 72 7.23 -17.24 -17.40
C ASP A 72 7.80 -18.54 -16.80
N MET A 73 8.70 -18.44 -15.81
CA MET A 73 9.19 -19.62 -15.08
C MET A 73 8.07 -20.35 -14.32
N LEU A 74 7.15 -19.62 -13.67
CA LEU A 74 6.02 -20.23 -12.97
C LEU A 74 5.10 -20.95 -13.95
N GLN A 75 4.80 -20.35 -15.10
CA GLN A 75 3.94 -20.97 -16.11
C GLN A 75 4.57 -22.23 -16.69
N ARG A 76 5.87 -22.21 -17.00
CA ARG A 76 6.59 -23.39 -17.52
C ARG A 76 6.69 -24.55 -16.53
N ASN A 77 6.80 -24.24 -15.24
CA ASN A 77 6.91 -25.23 -14.18
C ASN A 77 5.57 -25.52 -13.50
N SER A 78 4.47 -24.95 -14.00
CA SER A 78 3.14 -25.30 -13.53
C SER A 78 2.75 -26.64 -14.15
N PRO A 79 2.25 -27.60 -13.36
CA PRO A 79 1.61 -28.77 -13.94
C PRO A 79 0.49 -28.32 -14.90
N PRO A 80 0.17 -29.13 -15.93
CA PRO A 80 -0.98 -28.83 -16.79
C PRO A 80 -2.22 -28.64 -15.91
N PRO A 81 -3.10 -27.68 -16.26
CA PRO A 81 -4.33 -27.50 -15.51
C PRO A 81 -5.07 -28.84 -15.51
N THR A 82 -5.25 -29.42 -14.33
CA THR A 82 -6.07 -30.62 -14.15
C THR A 82 -7.46 -30.27 -14.67
N PRO A 83 -8.10 -31.11 -15.49
CA PRO A 83 -9.47 -30.86 -15.91
C PRO A 83 -10.32 -30.60 -14.66
N GLU A 84 -11.02 -29.48 -14.65
CA GLU A 84 -11.94 -29.09 -13.59
C GLU A 84 -13.00 -30.20 -13.49
N GLN A 85 -12.82 -31.13 -12.56
CA GLN A 85 -13.93 -31.94 -12.11
C GLN A 85 -14.88 -30.96 -11.44
N GLU A 86 -16.09 -30.84 -11.98
CA GLU A 86 -17.22 -30.22 -11.31
C GLU A 86 -17.46 -30.98 -10.01
N ILE A 87 -16.72 -30.63 -8.97
CA ILE A 87 -17.03 -31.04 -7.61
C ILE A 87 -18.22 -30.16 -7.26
N GLU A 88 -19.44 -30.69 -7.46
CA GLU A 88 -20.62 -30.22 -6.76
C GLU A 88 -20.29 -30.23 -5.27
N LEU A 89 -19.93 -29.06 -4.73
CA LEU A 89 -19.69 -28.89 -3.31
C LEU A 89 -21.01 -29.22 -2.60
N PRO A 90 -21.13 -30.31 -1.82
CA PRO A 90 -22.30 -30.45 -0.97
C PRO A 90 -22.31 -29.26 -0.03
N SER A 91 -23.45 -28.56 0.05
CA SER A 91 -23.63 -27.40 0.90
C SER A 91 -23.51 -27.79 2.37
N THR A 92 -22.28 -27.88 2.89
CA THR A 92 -22.08 -28.06 4.32
C THR A 92 -22.43 -26.73 5.00
N PRO A 93 -23.36 -26.71 5.97
CA PRO A 93 -23.65 -25.50 6.72
C PRO A 93 -22.37 -25.00 7.43
N PRO A 94 -22.23 -23.68 7.64
CA PRO A 94 -21.05 -23.14 8.32
C PRO A 94 -20.93 -23.74 9.71
N SER A 95 -19.84 -24.49 9.95
CA SER A 95 -19.50 -25.01 11.27
C SER A 95 -19.19 -23.84 12.21
N THR A 96 -20.07 -23.60 13.17
CA THR A 96 -19.95 -22.52 14.17
C THR A 96 -19.10 -22.92 15.38
N SER A 97 -18.07 -23.77 15.21
CA SER A 97 -17.33 -24.33 16.36
C SER A 97 -16.04 -23.59 16.77
N ARG A 98 -15.75 -22.40 16.24
CA ARG A 98 -14.62 -21.56 16.70
C ARG A 98 -15.05 -20.36 17.55
N ILE A 99 -15.80 -20.58 18.62
CA ILE A 99 -15.91 -19.59 19.70
C ILE A 99 -15.85 -20.28 21.05
N ALA A 100 -14.69 -20.83 21.42
CA ALA A 100 -14.39 -21.18 22.81
C ALA A 100 -12.89 -21.44 22.99
N SER A 101 -12.12 -20.36 23.18
CA SER A 101 -10.98 -20.26 24.11
C SER A 101 -10.04 -19.13 23.67
N GLY A 102 -9.68 -18.27 24.61
CA GLY A 102 -8.66 -17.23 24.39
C GLY A 102 -9.04 -15.80 24.78
N LYS A 103 -9.96 -15.59 25.74
CA LYS A 103 -10.14 -14.29 26.42
C LYS A 103 -9.61 -14.36 27.85
N LYS A 104 -8.28 -14.41 27.99
CA LYS A 104 -7.47 -14.12 29.20
C LYS A 104 -6.07 -13.83 28.62
N LEU A 105 -5.40 -12.69 28.73
CA LEU A 105 -5.34 -11.64 29.73
C LEU A 105 -5.00 -10.32 29.01
N LEU A 106 -5.85 -9.29 29.16
CA LEU A 106 -5.45 -7.90 28.90
C LEU A 106 -4.81 -7.39 30.19
N GLY A 107 -3.54 -7.73 30.40
CA GLY A 107 -2.72 -7.18 31.46
C GLY A 107 -2.31 -5.76 31.08
N GLU A 108 -2.63 -4.83 31.97
CA GLU A 108 -2.40 -3.40 31.88
C GLU A 108 -0.94 -3.08 31.55
N ILE A 109 -0.68 -2.45 30.41
CA ILE A 109 0.57 -1.72 30.17
C ILE A 109 0.20 -0.24 30.17
N GLY A 110 0.71 0.42 31.20
CA GLY A 110 0.26 1.71 31.71
C GLY A 110 0.34 2.85 30.71
N ARG A 111 -0.74 3.65 30.69
CA ARG A 111 -0.72 5.02 30.21
C ARG A 111 -0.13 5.88 31.32
N ASN A 112 1.15 6.22 31.27
CA ASN A 112 1.68 7.33 32.07
C ASN A 112 2.36 8.34 31.15
N GLY A 113 1.61 9.40 30.83
CA GLY A 113 2.13 10.61 30.24
C GLY A 113 2.07 11.77 31.25
N LYS A 114 3.22 12.46 31.39
CA LYS A 114 3.45 13.83 31.92
C LYS A 114 3.20 14.03 33.43
N LYS A 115 4.07 14.73 34.18
CA LYS A 115 4.57 16.10 33.95
C LYS A 115 5.92 16.33 34.64
N ARG A 116 6.90 16.93 33.92
CA ARG A 116 8.02 17.66 34.54
C ARG A 116 7.46 19.01 34.99
N LYS A 117 7.50 19.31 36.30
CA LYS A 117 7.44 20.68 36.81
C LYS A 117 8.88 21.22 36.79
N MET A 118 9.07 22.35 36.13
CA MET A 118 10.25 23.20 36.32
C MET A 118 9.88 24.17 37.44
N THR A 119 10.68 24.20 38.49
CA THR A 119 10.80 25.29 39.46
C THR A 119 12.27 25.60 39.57
#